data_AF-A0A2H0BC20-F1
#
_entry.id   AF-A0A2H0BC20-F1
#
_cell.length_a   1.000
_cell.length_b   1.000
_cell.length_c   1.000
_cell.angle_alpha   90.00
_cell.angle_beta   90.00
_cell.angle_gamma   90.00
#
_symmetry.space_group_name_H-M   'P 1'
#
loop_
_entity.id
_entity.type
_entity.pdbx_description
1 polymer ?
#
loop_
_entity_poly.entity_id
_entity_poly.type
_entity_poly.pdbx_seq_one_letter_code
_entity_poly.pdbx_strand_id
1 'polypeptide(L)'
;MFNIQKSIFNIQIMLKGTYTLLITPFKSDLSLDEEGLRTLVRRQIKAGADGIAPLGVTGENTLLSDEEVYKVVSIIVEEAKGKAKVVPDACETNMQRAVERIKKFNDMGVD
;
A
#
# COMPACT_ATOMS: atom_id res chain seq x y z
N MET A 1 -30.47 -23.02 1.40
CA MET A 1 -29.78 -22.46 2.58
C MET A 1 -28.30 -22.41 2.25
N PHE A 2 -27.79 -21.24 1.85
CA PHE A 2 -26.37 -21.07 1.51
C PHE A 2 -25.53 -21.32 2.77
N ASN A 3 -24.58 -22.24 2.70
CA ASN A 3 -23.80 -22.70 3.84
C ASN A 3 -22.63 -21.73 4.09
N ILE A 4 -22.91 -20.65 4.82
CA ILE A 4 -22.00 -19.52 5.09
C ILE A 4 -20.75 -19.98 5.86
N GLN A 5 -20.79 -21.11 6.57
CA GLN A 5 -19.68 -21.58 7.41
C GLN A 5 -18.48 -22.16 6.63
N LYS A 6 -18.66 -22.67 5.41
CA LYS A 6 -17.52 -23.22 4.63
C LYS A 6 -16.69 -22.17 3.90
N SER A 7 -17.21 -20.96 3.71
CA SER A 7 -16.49 -19.87 3.02
C SER A 7 -15.59 -19.06 3.94
N ILE A 8 -15.82 -19.09 5.27
CA ILE A 8 -15.06 -18.30 6.25
C ILE A 8 -13.72 -18.96 6.60
N PHE A 9 -13.58 -20.28 6.38
CA PHE A 9 -12.39 -21.04 6.79
C PHE A 9 -11.30 -21.22 5.73
N ASN A 10 -11.47 -20.65 4.53
CA ASN A 10 -10.43 -20.64 3.50
C ASN A 10 -9.65 -19.32 3.52
N ILE A 11 -9.29 -18.84 4.72
CA ILE A 11 -8.36 -17.72 4.90
C ILE A 11 -6.96 -18.26 4.62
N GLN A 12 -6.58 -18.34 3.36
CA GLN A 12 -5.19 -18.48 2.95
C GLN A 12 -4.65 -17.15 2.42
N ILE A 13 -4.65 -16.12 3.28
CA ILE A 13 -3.59 -15.11 3.32
C ILE A 13 -3.43 -14.70 4.80
N MET A 14 -2.72 -15.50 5.60
CA MET A 14 -2.16 -14.97 6.84
C MET A 14 -0.91 -14.19 6.45
N LEU A 15 -1.04 -12.86 6.32
CA LEU A 15 0.11 -11.96 6.32
C LEU A 15 0.86 -12.20 7.63
N LYS A 16 2.12 -12.65 7.53
CA LYS A 16 3.00 -12.93 8.67
C LYS A 16 4.25 -12.08 8.55
N GLY A 17 4.82 -11.75 9.70
CA GLY A 17 6.05 -10.98 9.79
C GLY A 17 5.81 -9.50 10.11
N THR A 18 6.80 -8.66 9.79
CA THR A 18 6.83 -7.24 10.13
C THR A 18 6.43 -6.40 8.94
N TYR A 19 5.34 -5.65 9.09
CA TYR A 19 4.83 -4.70 8.10
C TYR A 19 5.08 -3.28 8.59
N THR A 20 5.71 -2.47 7.77
CA THR A 20 6.06 -1.10 8.13
C THR A 20 5.02 -0.13 7.58
N LEU A 21 4.45 0.69 8.47
CA LEU A 21 3.60 1.82 8.06
C LEU A 21 4.50 2.91 7.49
N LEU A 22 4.50 3.06 6.17
CA LEU A 22 5.45 3.93 5.49
C LEU A 22 4.87 5.35 5.34
N ILE A 23 5.66 6.35 5.73
CA ILE A 23 5.36 7.76 5.48
C ILE A 23 5.49 8.10 3.99
N THR A 24 4.79 9.15 3.54
CA THR A 24 4.96 9.75 2.21
C THR A 24 5.84 11.00 2.35
N PRO A 25 7.10 10.97 1.87
CA PRO A 25 7.99 12.13 1.99
C PRO A 25 7.63 13.20 0.94
N PHE A 26 7.72 14.46 1.36
CA PHE A 26 7.49 15.63 0.52
C PHE A 26 8.69 16.57 0.58
N LYS A 27 8.90 17.30 -0.52
CA LYS A 27 9.89 18.38 -0.59
C LYS A 27 9.36 19.63 0.11
N SER A 28 10.22 20.64 0.27
CA SER A 28 9.86 21.92 0.89
C SER A 28 8.74 22.68 0.16
N ASP A 29 8.56 22.41 -1.14
CA ASP A 29 7.49 22.97 -1.97
C ASP A 29 6.20 22.11 -1.95
N LEU A 30 6.14 21.12 -1.06
CA LEU A 30 5.06 20.14 -0.91
C LEU A 30 4.88 19.19 -2.11
N SER A 31 5.77 19.20 -3.09
CA SER A 31 5.77 18.16 -4.13
C SER A 31 6.27 16.82 -3.57
N LEU A 32 5.74 15.72 -4.10
CA LEU A 32 6.15 14.37 -3.72
C LEU A 32 7.68 14.18 -3.89
N ASP A 33 8.36 13.73 -2.83
CA ASP A 33 9.76 13.35 -2.88
C ASP A 33 9.90 11.88 -3.30
N GLU A 34 9.86 11.64 -4.62
CA GLU A 34 9.94 10.28 -5.17
C GLU A 34 11.22 9.54 -4.78
N GLU A 35 12.38 10.21 -4.77
CA GLU A 35 13.65 9.54 -4.44
C GLU A 35 13.79 9.29 -2.94
N GLY A 36 13.28 10.21 -2.11
CA GLY A 36 13.09 9.99 -0.67
C GLY A 36 12.24 8.75 -0.42
N LEU A 37 11.11 8.62 -1.11
CA LEU A 37 10.21 7.47 -0.99
C LEU A 37 10.92 6.16 -1.38
N ARG A 38 11.60 6.15 -2.54
CA ARG A 38 12.40 4.98 -2.97
C ARG A 38 13.45 4.59 -1.94
N THR A 39 14.15 5.57 -1.38
CA THR A 39 15.15 5.35 -0.34
C THR A 39 14.53 4.76 0.93
N LEU A 40 13.37 5.25 1.37
CA LEU A 40 12.66 4.69 2.52
C LEU A 40 12.26 3.23 2.28
N VAL A 41 11.68 2.91 1.12
CA VAL A 41 11.31 1.54 0.74
C VAL A 41 12.52 0.60 0.80
N ARG A 42 13.62 0.97 0.15
CA ARG A 42 14.86 0.18 0.15
C ARG A 42 15.42 -0.03 1.55
N ARG A 43 15.29 0.96 2.45
CA ARG A 43 15.71 0.83 3.85
C ARG A 43 14.86 -0.17 4.62
N GLN A 44 13.53 -0.19 4.44
CA GLN A 44 12.66 -1.17 5.10
C GLN A 44 12.98 -2.60 4.64
N ILE A 45 13.12 -2.79 3.32
CA ILE A 45 13.48 -4.10 2.75
C ILE A 45 14.84 -4.56 3.26
N LYS A 46 15.84 -3.66 3.28
CA LYS A 46 17.18 -3.98 3.81
C LYS A 46 17.15 -4.35 5.29
N ALA A 47 16.24 -3.77 6.07
CA ALA A 47 16.05 -4.07 7.48
C ALA A 47 15.30 -5.41 7.72
N GLY A 48 14.85 -6.07 6.65
CA GLY A 48 14.15 -7.37 6.73
C GLY A 48 12.65 -7.26 6.97
N ALA A 49 12.02 -6.14 6.61
CA ALA A 49 10.56 -6.04 6.64
C ALA A 49 9.93 -7.01 5.64
N ASP A 50 8.97 -7.80 6.10
CA ASP A 50 8.19 -8.74 5.27
C ASP A 50 7.19 -8.00 4.36
N GLY A 51 6.79 -6.80 4.76
CA GLY A 51 5.91 -5.96 3.97
C GLY A 51 5.95 -4.47 4.28
N ILE A 52 5.35 -3.72 3.37
CA ILE A 52 5.22 -2.27 3.40
C ILE A 52 3.74 -1.96 3.26
N ALA A 53 3.21 -1.24 4.24
CA ALA A 53 1.82 -0.79 4.26
C ALA A 53 1.78 0.74 4.15
N PRO A 54 1.79 1.29 2.93
CA PRO A 54 1.72 2.73 2.71
C PRO A 54 0.27 3.24 2.75
N LEU A 55 0.14 4.56 2.66
CA LEU A 55 -1.16 5.23 2.57
C LEU A 55 -2.07 4.95 3.77
N GLY A 56 -1.54 4.69 4.97
CA GLY A 56 -2.35 4.84 6.19
C GLY A 56 -2.44 6.31 6.61
N VAL A 57 -2.97 6.59 7.80
CA VAL A 57 -2.85 7.94 8.41
C VAL A 57 -1.37 8.35 8.53
N THR A 58 -0.49 7.40 8.88
CA THR A 58 0.96 7.59 8.87
C THR A 58 1.53 7.89 7.49
N GLY A 59 0.88 7.40 6.42
CA GLY A 59 1.24 7.64 5.02
C GLY A 59 0.39 8.73 4.37
N GLU A 60 -0.25 9.59 5.16
CA GLU A 60 -0.93 10.82 4.73
C GLU A 60 -2.19 10.61 3.83
N ASN A 61 -2.91 9.51 4.03
CA ASN A 61 -3.96 8.95 3.15
C ASN A 61 -5.23 9.77 2.84
N THR A 62 -5.32 11.02 3.28
CA THR A 62 -6.38 11.97 2.89
C THR A 62 -5.82 13.31 2.44
N LEU A 63 -4.49 13.45 2.34
CA LEU A 63 -3.78 14.67 1.96
C LEU A 63 -3.24 14.59 0.53
N LEU A 64 -3.17 13.39 -0.05
CA LEU A 64 -2.70 13.16 -1.40
C LEU A 64 -3.84 13.32 -2.41
N SER A 65 -3.52 13.85 -3.59
CA SER A 65 -4.36 13.71 -4.77
C SER A 65 -4.45 12.25 -5.23
N ASP A 66 -5.46 11.94 -6.05
CA ASP A 66 -5.59 10.60 -6.64
C ASP A 66 -4.36 10.22 -7.49
N GLU A 67 -3.76 11.19 -8.20
CA GLU A 67 -2.55 10.96 -8.99
C GLU A 67 -1.35 10.61 -8.10
N GLU A 68 -1.14 11.33 -7.00
CA GLU A 68 -0.07 11.05 -6.04
C GLU A 68 -0.25 9.70 -5.36
N VAL A 69 -1.47 9.31 -5.01
CA VAL A 69 -1.78 7.98 -4.47
C VAL A 69 -1.25 6.89 -5.40
N TYR A 70 -1.62 6.93 -6.69
CA TYR A 70 -1.19 5.89 -7.63
C TYR A 70 0.31 5.98 -7.90
N LYS A 71 0.89 7.19 -7.90
CA LYS A 71 2.33 7.37 -8.05
C LYS A 71 3.11 6.76 -6.88
N VAL A 72 2.68 6.99 -5.65
CA VAL A 72 3.27 6.40 -4.43
C VAL A 72 3.23 4.88 -4.49
N VAL A 73 2.07 4.29 -4.77
CA VAL A 73 1.94 2.82 -4.85
C VAL A 73 2.81 2.26 -5.96
N SER A 74 2.83 2.89 -7.14
CA SER A 74 3.69 2.46 -8.26
C SER A 74 5.16 2.44 -7.88
N ILE A 75 5.66 3.50 -7.24
CA ILE A 75 7.05 3.59 -6.78
C ILE A 75 7.36 2.46 -5.79
N ILE A 76 6.47 2.19 -4.84
CA ILE A 76 6.69 1.18 -3.80
C ILE A 76 6.71 -0.22 -4.41
N VAL A 77 5.79 -0.55 -5.31
CA VAL A 77 5.77 -1.84 -6.02
C VAL A 77 7.04 -2.02 -6.85
N GLU A 78 7.46 -0.98 -7.59
CA GLU A 78 8.69 -0.99 -8.39
C GLU A 78 9.95 -1.22 -7.56
N GLU A 79 10.05 -0.65 -6.36
CA GLU A 79 11.21 -0.83 -5.48
C GLU A 79 11.14 -2.15 -4.69
N ALA A 80 9.94 -2.61 -4.33
CA ALA A 80 9.72 -3.86 -3.62
C ALA A 80 10.19 -5.07 -4.44
N LYS A 81 9.90 -5.10 -5.75
CA LYS A 81 10.34 -6.17 -6.68
C LYS A 81 10.09 -7.59 -6.13
N GLY A 82 8.97 -7.78 -5.42
CA GLY A 82 8.60 -9.05 -4.77
C GLY A 82 9.43 -9.43 -3.54
N LYS A 83 10.36 -8.58 -3.08
CA LYS A 83 11.17 -8.81 -1.86
C LYS A 83 10.42 -8.51 -0.56
N ALA A 84 9.38 -7.70 -0.64
CA ALA A 84 8.46 -7.39 0.44
C ALA A 84 7.05 -7.28 -0.15
N LYS A 85 6.04 -7.62 0.65
CA LYS A 85 4.63 -7.45 0.30
C LYS A 85 4.25 -5.98 0.28
N VAL A 86 3.38 -5.55 -0.62
CA VAL A 86 2.89 -4.16 -0.70
C VAL A 86 1.39 -4.14 -0.43
N VAL A 87 1.00 -3.59 0.71
CA VAL A 87 -0.40 -3.62 1.20
C VAL A 87 -0.88 -2.18 1.43
N PRO A 88 -1.22 -1.43 0.38
CA PRO A 88 -1.68 -0.06 0.53
C PRO A 88 -3.07 -0.02 1.18
N ASP A 89 -3.31 0.99 2.02
CA ASP A 89 -4.67 1.27 2.47
C ASP A 89 -5.57 1.68 1.30
N ALA A 90 -6.80 1.19 1.33
CA ALA A 90 -7.82 1.48 0.34
C ALA A 90 -8.97 2.33 0.91
N CYS A 91 -8.77 2.97 2.07
CA CYS A 91 -9.75 3.86 2.65
C CYS A 91 -10.10 4.99 1.70
N GLU A 92 -11.40 5.26 1.59
CA GLU A 92 -11.98 6.24 0.68
C GLU A 92 -13.23 6.85 1.29
N THR A 93 -13.62 8.01 0.76
CA THR A 93 -14.76 8.78 1.28
C THR A 93 -16.13 8.19 0.94
N ASN A 94 -16.19 7.24 0.00
CA ASN A 94 -17.40 6.50 -0.33
C ASN A 94 -17.09 5.12 -0.90
N MET A 95 -18.13 4.27 -0.95
CA MET A 95 -17.99 2.87 -1.34
C MET A 95 -17.60 2.68 -2.81
N GLN A 96 -18.13 3.51 -3.71
CA GLN A 96 -17.82 3.42 -5.14
C GLN A 96 -16.33 3.70 -5.39
N ARG A 97 -15.80 4.78 -4.81
CA ARG A 97 -14.38 5.14 -4.89
C ARG A 97 -13.50 4.06 -4.26
N ALA A 98 -13.89 3.51 -3.11
CA ALA A 98 -13.15 2.40 -2.48
C ALA A 98 -13.01 1.20 -3.43
N VAL A 99 -14.10 0.79 -4.08
CA VAL A 99 -14.09 -0.32 -5.05
C VAL A 99 -13.21 0.00 -6.26
N GLU A 100 -13.27 1.22 -6.79
CA GLU A 100 -12.43 1.65 -7.92
C GLU A 100 -10.95 1.66 -7.57
N ARG A 101 -10.60 2.17 -6.38
CA ARG A 101 -9.24 2.19 -5.85
C ARG A 101 -8.68 0.77 -5.70
N ILE A 102 -9.46 -0.14 -5.11
CA ILE A 102 -9.06 -1.56 -4.95
C ILE A 102 -8.80 -2.21 -6.31
N LYS A 103 -9.65 -1.97 -7.31
CA LYS A 103 -9.43 -2.50 -8.67
C LYS A 103 -8.13 -2.00 -9.28
N LYS A 104 -7.87 -0.69 -9.20
CA LYS A 104 -6.63 -0.10 -9.71
C LYS A 104 -5.40 -0.66 -9.00
N PHE A 105 -5.45 -0.79 -7.67
CA PHE A 105 -4.36 -1.39 -6.91
C PHE A 105 -4.11 -2.85 -7.33
N ASN A 106 -5.16 -3.63 -7.54
CA ASN A 106 -5.03 -5.00 -8.05
C ASN A 106 -4.35 -5.02 -9.43
N ASP A 107 -4.70 -4.10 -10.33
CA ASP A 107 -4.06 -3.97 -11.65
C ASP A 107 -2.57 -3.55 -11.56
N MET A 108 -2.18 -2.87 -10.47
CA MET A 108 -0.80 -2.48 -10.18
C MET A 108 0.03 -3.61 -9.53
N GLY A 109 -0.59 -4.75 -9.20
CA GLY A 109 0.10 -5.91 -8.64
C GLY A 109 0.46 -5.79 -7.16
N VAL A 110 -0.35 -5.06 -6.37
CA VAL A 110 -0.25 -5.06 -4.91
C VAL A 110 -0.75 -6.39 -4.31
N ASP A 111 -0.44 -6.65 -3.05
CA ASP A 111 -0.72 -7.90 -2.34
C ASP A 111 -2.00 -7.90 -1.48
#